data_AF-A0A815CMW8-F1
#
_entry.id   AF-A0A815CMW8-F1
#
_cell.length_a   1.000
_cell.length_b   1.000
_cell.length_c   1.000
_cell.angle_alpha   90.00
_cell.angle_beta   90.00
_cell.angle_gamma   90.00
#
_symmetry.space_group_name_H-M   'P 1'
#
loop_
_entity.id
_entity.type
_entity.pdbx_description
1 polymer ?
#
loop_
_entity_poly.entity_id
_entity_poly.type
_entity_poly.pdbx_seq_one_letter_code
_entity_poly.pdbx_strand_id
1 'polypeptide(L)'
;MLAAVYIDTIFTLTCATIYTWLYFVITVLHQGYCPNSYYPTESDYQATNSSFDIIKYLSYYGTGSNLIAIQLCIDIPRYLCLAYVSIRLPMMVINKIRQYRCNKERYELKHTQEEQAFFIAVQPYSVETLYVRNLFRSANIRSPSRSFIARLVPKSIYEWRDDFRFSSPFFISYFFGKLIENNEKLFQQILTESIPVSLLSIFKVYLNLFVAKYIFLQQRNQILAINNHRVSMILLYFNFFLDAFLGLAASFTRITNSFLTTIIYMARLDYSPLGRQLDYGDAGFLAYLGFIQMEAIHRNPIMLAFVSILLVHQRTKQSNRSSKTRQKWRLALLLIHNPSLIIMRKAILARKEENLAFLQTMKTSEFEHLTNVNFENALKAILRREYVVHKHISLNNSDTIVSKL
;
A
#
# COMPACT_ATOMS: atom_id res chain seq x y z
N MET A 1 -26.18 3.15 -5.96
CA MET A 1 -25.93 4.02 -4.78
C MET A 1 -24.72 4.92 -4.98
N LEU A 2 -23.52 4.40 -5.29
CA LEU A 2 -22.33 5.21 -5.62
C LEU A 2 -22.60 6.27 -6.71
N ALA A 3 -23.32 5.89 -7.77
CA ALA A 3 -23.71 6.84 -8.83
C ALA A 3 -24.57 8.01 -8.31
N ALA A 4 -25.45 7.78 -7.32
CA ALA A 4 -26.28 8.85 -6.76
C ALA A 4 -25.47 9.80 -5.85
N VAL A 5 -24.50 9.26 -5.11
CA VAL A 5 -23.53 10.06 -4.34
C VAL A 5 -22.63 10.86 -5.28
N TYR A 6 -22.26 10.30 -6.43
CA TYR A 6 -21.43 10.98 -7.43
C TYR A 6 -22.16 12.15 -8.10
N ILE A 7 -23.40 11.96 -8.52
CA ILE A 7 -24.20 13.02 -9.16
C ILE A 7 -24.53 14.13 -8.14
N ASP A 8 -24.65 13.77 -6.86
CA ASP A 8 -24.84 14.69 -5.73
C ASP A 8 -25.94 15.73 -6.01
N THR A 9 -27.10 15.30 -6.51
CA THR A 9 -28.29 16.16 -6.58
C THR A 9 -29.29 15.72 -5.52
N ILE A 10 -30.08 16.67 -5.00
CA ILE A 10 -31.09 16.35 -3.98
C ILE A 10 -32.04 15.26 -4.51
N PHE A 11 -32.49 15.40 -5.76
CA PHE A 11 -33.37 14.43 -6.41
C PHE A 11 -32.76 13.03 -6.52
N THR A 12 -31.53 12.91 -7.02
CA THR A 12 -30.87 11.60 -7.14
C THR A 12 -30.62 10.96 -5.79
N LEU A 13 -30.30 11.76 -4.77
CA LEU A 13 -30.07 11.28 -3.42
C LEU A 13 -31.37 10.81 -2.76
N THR A 14 -32.50 11.50 -2.97
CA THR A 14 -33.82 11.08 -2.48
C THR A 14 -34.34 9.82 -3.17
N CYS A 15 -34.17 9.69 -4.49
CA CYS A 15 -34.52 8.46 -5.21
C CYS A 15 -33.66 7.29 -4.71
N ALA A 16 -32.37 7.52 -4.47
CA ALA A 16 -31.49 6.50 -3.90
C ALA A 16 -31.94 6.09 -2.50
N THR A 17 -32.31 7.02 -1.60
CA THR A 17 -32.80 6.67 -0.25
C THR A 17 -34.03 5.77 -0.31
N ILE A 18 -35.02 6.12 -1.15
CA ILE A 18 -36.25 5.34 -1.29
C ILE A 18 -35.92 3.93 -1.80
N TYR A 19 -35.08 3.83 -2.82
CA TYR A 19 -34.62 2.54 -3.35
C TYR A 19 -33.93 1.69 -2.28
N THR A 20 -33.06 2.28 -1.45
CA THR A 20 -32.34 1.55 -0.39
C THR A 20 -33.28 1.03 0.69
N TRP A 21 -34.30 1.80 1.06
CA TRP A 21 -35.26 1.42 2.08
C TRP A 21 -36.17 0.31 1.58
N LEU A 22 -36.67 0.42 0.35
CA LEU A 22 -37.44 -0.64 -0.29
C LEU A 22 -36.62 -1.93 -0.41
N TYR A 23 -35.38 -1.84 -0.87
CA TYR A 23 -34.51 -3.00 -1.00
C TYR A 23 -34.18 -3.64 0.35
N PHE A 24 -33.92 -2.84 1.39
CA PHE A 24 -33.68 -3.33 2.75
C PHE A 24 -34.91 -4.09 3.28
N VAL A 25 -36.11 -3.50 3.17
CA VAL A 25 -37.36 -4.14 3.63
C VAL A 25 -37.63 -5.43 2.85
N ILE A 26 -37.50 -5.43 1.53
CA ILE A 26 -37.68 -6.64 0.70
C ILE A 26 -36.66 -7.72 1.08
N THR A 27 -35.41 -7.36 1.33
CA THR A 27 -34.35 -8.31 1.71
C THR A 27 -34.63 -8.94 3.07
N VAL A 28 -35.00 -8.12 4.07
CA VAL A 28 -35.36 -8.60 5.41
C VAL A 28 -36.62 -9.47 5.38
N LEU A 29 -37.63 -9.09 4.60
CA LEU A 29 -38.84 -9.90 4.44
C LEU A 29 -38.52 -11.22 3.75
N HIS A 30 -37.87 -11.21 2.58
CA HIS A 30 -37.57 -12.41 1.81
C HIS A 30 -36.70 -13.41 2.59
N GLN A 31 -35.77 -12.94 3.43
CA GLN A 31 -34.92 -13.82 4.23
C GLN A 31 -35.55 -14.16 5.60
N GLY A 32 -36.47 -13.33 6.10
CA GLY A 32 -37.30 -13.63 7.26
C GLY A 32 -38.35 -14.71 6.98
N TYR A 33 -38.82 -14.81 5.73
CA TYR A 33 -39.54 -15.98 5.24
C TYR A 33 -38.53 -17.10 4.98
N CYS A 34 -38.43 -18.08 5.88
CA CYS A 34 -37.68 -19.30 5.60
C CYS A 34 -38.29 -19.98 4.37
N PRO A 35 -37.59 -20.09 3.22
CA PRO A 35 -38.15 -20.81 2.10
C PRO A 35 -38.26 -22.29 2.46
N ASN A 36 -39.39 -22.92 2.11
CA ASN A 36 -39.66 -24.34 2.36
C ASN A 36 -38.59 -25.30 1.82
N SER A 37 -37.65 -24.84 0.99
CA SER A 37 -36.55 -25.63 0.44
C SER A 37 -35.50 -26.10 1.45
N TYR A 38 -35.45 -25.51 2.66
CA TYR A 38 -34.52 -25.94 3.71
C TYR A 38 -35.02 -27.15 4.52
N TYR A 39 -36.29 -27.50 4.36
CA TYR A 39 -36.88 -28.71 4.92
C TYR A 39 -37.16 -29.66 3.75
N PRO A 40 -36.47 -30.82 3.64
CA PRO A 40 -36.82 -31.84 2.66
C PRO A 40 -38.31 -32.18 2.81
N THR A 41 -39.03 -32.29 1.69
CA THR A 41 -40.45 -32.66 1.74
C THR A 41 -40.58 -34.08 2.29
N GLU A 42 -41.69 -34.38 2.96
CA GLU A 42 -41.96 -35.67 3.61
C GLU A 42 -41.79 -36.87 2.65
N SER A 43 -41.95 -36.63 1.34
CA SER A 43 -41.67 -37.56 0.24
C SER A 43 -40.22 -38.05 0.16
N ASP A 44 -39.25 -37.17 0.41
CA ASP A 44 -37.82 -37.48 0.28
C ASP A 44 -37.31 -38.28 1.49
N TYR A 45 -37.97 -38.10 2.65
CA TYR A 45 -37.72 -38.89 3.85
C TYR A 45 -38.27 -40.32 3.72
N GLN A 46 -39.45 -40.48 3.14
CA GLN A 46 -40.05 -41.81 2.91
C GLN A 46 -39.26 -42.67 1.92
N ALA A 47 -38.49 -42.07 1.00
CA ALA A 47 -37.66 -42.77 0.04
C ALA A 47 -36.38 -43.42 0.66
N THR A 48 -36.01 -43.10 1.90
CA THR A 48 -34.75 -43.53 2.55
C THR A 48 -34.91 -44.52 3.73
N ASN A 49 -35.92 -45.39 3.64
CA ASN A 49 -36.15 -46.67 4.34
C ASN A 49 -36.88 -46.71 5.71
N SER A 50 -38.09 -47.32 5.67
CA SER A 50 -38.61 -48.49 6.40
C SER A 50 -38.29 -48.80 7.89
N SER A 51 -37.61 -47.94 8.64
CA SER A 51 -37.52 -48.08 10.11
C SER A 51 -37.51 -46.70 10.77
N PHE A 52 -38.52 -46.48 11.63
CA PHE A 52 -38.82 -45.18 12.24
C PHE A 52 -37.87 -44.93 13.43
N ASP A 53 -36.60 -44.60 13.16
CA ASP A 53 -35.62 -44.25 14.20
C ASP A 53 -35.76 -42.78 14.62
N ILE A 54 -36.34 -42.56 15.80
CA ILE A 54 -36.59 -41.23 16.42
C ILE A 54 -35.30 -40.40 16.56
N ILE A 55 -34.15 -41.05 16.79
CA ILE A 55 -32.84 -40.40 16.93
C ILE A 55 -32.39 -39.78 15.60
N LYS A 56 -32.70 -40.43 14.47
CA LYS A 56 -32.37 -39.93 13.13
C LYS A 56 -33.25 -38.73 12.77
N TYR A 57 -34.53 -38.78 13.14
CA TYR A 57 -35.47 -37.67 13.02
C TYR A 57 -35.05 -36.45 13.85
N LEU A 58 -34.58 -36.64 15.10
CA LEU A 58 -34.03 -35.55 15.91
C LEU A 58 -32.75 -34.95 15.32
N SER A 59 -31.85 -35.78 14.77
CA SER A 59 -30.64 -35.29 14.07
C SER A 59 -30.96 -34.51 12.79
N TYR A 60 -32.08 -34.84 12.12
CA TYR A 60 -32.57 -34.22 10.89
C TYR A 60 -33.12 -32.80 11.11
N TYR A 61 -33.84 -32.54 12.20
CA TYR A 61 -34.22 -31.17 12.57
C TYR A 61 -33.06 -30.38 13.20
N GLY A 62 -32.11 -31.07 13.84
CA GLY A 62 -30.90 -30.46 14.40
C GLY A 62 -29.95 -29.89 13.34
N THR A 63 -29.76 -30.59 12.21
CA THR A 63 -28.90 -30.12 11.10
C THR A 63 -29.49 -28.92 10.35
N GLY A 64 -30.81 -28.83 10.20
CA GLY A 64 -31.50 -27.69 9.59
C GLY A 64 -31.31 -26.38 10.37
N SER A 65 -31.38 -26.43 11.71
CA SER A 65 -31.16 -25.24 12.56
C SER A 65 -29.73 -24.68 12.47
N ASN A 66 -28.72 -25.57 12.36
CA ASN A 66 -27.33 -25.17 12.17
C ASN A 66 -27.07 -24.58 10.78
N LEU A 67 -27.73 -25.11 9.73
CA LEU A 67 -27.67 -24.55 8.38
C LEU A 67 -28.29 -23.15 8.32
N ILE A 68 -29.43 -22.94 9.00
CA ILE A 68 -30.06 -21.63 9.13
C ILE A 68 -29.14 -20.66 9.89
N ALA A 69 -28.50 -21.11 10.98
CA ALA A 69 -27.55 -20.29 11.73
C ALA A 69 -26.33 -19.89 10.89
N ILE A 70 -25.78 -20.82 10.09
CA ILE A 70 -24.66 -20.55 9.17
C ILE A 70 -25.07 -19.56 8.09
N GLN A 71 -26.23 -19.75 7.46
CA GLN A 71 -26.78 -18.84 6.46
C GLN A 71 -26.96 -17.42 7.03
N LEU A 72 -27.54 -17.33 8.23
CA LEU A 72 -27.72 -16.06 8.92
C LEU A 72 -26.37 -15.40 9.21
N CYS A 73 -25.36 -16.16 9.66
CA CYS A 73 -24.00 -15.65 9.87
C CYS A 73 -23.35 -15.14 8.57
N ILE A 74 -23.58 -15.81 7.44
CA ILE A 74 -23.09 -15.38 6.12
C ILE A 74 -23.77 -14.09 5.66
N ASP A 75 -25.06 -13.91 6.00
CA ASP A 75 -25.85 -12.75 5.60
C ASP A 75 -25.69 -11.52 6.52
N ILE A 76 -25.21 -11.68 7.78
CA ILE A 76 -24.97 -10.57 8.73
C ILE A 76 -24.23 -9.38 8.11
N PRO A 77 -23.08 -9.55 7.42
CA PRO A 77 -22.34 -8.44 6.81
C PRO A 77 -23.18 -7.67 5.77
N ARG A 78 -24.01 -8.38 5.01
CA ARG A 78 -24.90 -7.77 4.01
C ARG A 78 -25.95 -6.90 4.68
N TYR A 79 -26.59 -7.38 5.74
CA TYR A 79 -27.57 -6.59 6.50
C TYR A 79 -26.95 -5.37 7.16
N LEU A 80 -25.78 -5.53 7.77
CA LEU A 80 -25.06 -4.43 8.42
C LEU A 80 -24.70 -3.34 7.40
N CYS A 81 -24.20 -3.74 6.22
CA CYS A 81 -23.93 -2.82 5.12
C CYS A 81 -25.20 -2.09 4.65
N LEU A 82 -26.29 -2.81 4.42
CA LEU A 82 -27.55 -2.21 4.00
C LEU A 82 -28.15 -1.27 5.06
N ALA A 83 -28.06 -1.64 6.34
CA ALA A 83 -28.50 -0.79 7.45
C ALA A 83 -27.64 0.47 7.59
N TYR A 84 -26.32 0.35 7.42
CA TYR A 84 -25.43 1.52 7.40
C TYR A 84 -25.82 2.48 6.27
N VAL A 85 -26.05 1.97 5.06
CA VAL A 85 -26.38 2.81 3.91
C VAL A 85 -27.78 3.42 4.02
N SER A 86 -28.76 2.68 4.56
CA SER A 86 -30.13 3.17 4.77
C SER A 86 -30.20 4.33 5.76
N ILE A 87 -29.27 4.41 6.71
CA ILE A 87 -29.12 5.53 7.65
C ILE A 87 -28.27 6.66 7.05
N ARG A 88 -27.17 6.32 6.36
CA ARG A 88 -26.20 7.33 5.88
C ARG A 88 -26.75 8.23 4.77
N LEU A 89 -27.47 7.66 3.80
CA LEU A 89 -28.02 8.43 2.67
C LEU A 89 -29.03 9.51 3.09
N PRO A 90 -30.05 9.25 3.94
CA PRO A 90 -30.96 10.31 4.36
C PRO A 90 -30.25 11.38 5.20
N MET A 91 -29.21 11.01 5.98
CA MET A 91 -28.37 11.99 6.67
C MET A 91 -27.68 12.96 5.69
N MET A 92 -27.17 12.45 4.55
CA MET A 92 -26.59 13.30 3.49
C MET A 92 -27.66 14.19 2.84
N VAL A 93 -28.87 13.69 2.60
CA VAL A 93 -30.00 14.49 2.07
C VAL A 93 -30.31 15.65 3.03
N ILE A 94 -30.48 15.37 4.32
CA ILE A 94 -30.80 16.37 5.34
C ILE A 94 -29.70 17.43 5.42
N ASN A 95 -28.43 17.02 5.45
CA ASN A 95 -27.30 17.94 5.47
C ASN A 95 -27.28 18.83 4.23
N LYS A 96 -27.58 18.28 3.05
CA LYS A 96 -27.63 19.04 1.80
C LYS A 96 -28.79 20.02 1.74
N ILE A 97 -29.98 19.62 2.23
CA ILE A 97 -31.13 20.53 2.37
C ILE A 97 -30.82 21.65 3.37
N ARG A 98 -30.16 21.35 4.50
CA ARG A 98 -29.71 22.36 5.47
C ARG A 98 -28.71 23.33 4.85
N GLN A 99 -27.73 22.84 4.11
CA GLN A 99 -26.76 23.67 3.39
C GLN A 99 -27.43 24.53 2.32
N TYR A 100 -28.38 23.99 1.55
CA TYR A 100 -29.15 24.76 0.58
C TYR A 100 -29.94 25.90 1.26
N ARG A 101 -30.56 25.61 2.41
CA ARG A 101 -31.30 26.60 3.20
C ARG A 101 -30.40 27.68 3.80
N CYS A 102 -29.20 27.32 4.29
CA CYS A 102 -28.26 28.27 4.90
C CYS A 102 -27.48 29.11 3.88
N ASN A 103 -27.14 28.55 2.71
CA ASN A 103 -26.29 29.23 1.72
C ASN A 103 -27.09 29.91 0.59
N LYS A 104 -28.41 30.13 0.75
CA LYS A 104 -29.28 30.71 -0.29
C LYS A 104 -28.75 32.03 -0.89
N GLU A 105 -27.90 32.77 -0.18
CA GLU A 105 -27.29 34.04 -0.64
C GLU A 105 -25.90 33.91 -1.30
N ARG A 106 -25.26 32.71 -1.33
CA ARG A 106 -23.89 32.52 -1.88
C ARG A 106 -23.82 31.71 -3.19
N TYR A 107 -24.94 31.25 -3.74
CA TYR A 107 -24.97 30.29 -4.86
C TYR A 107 -24.90 30.89 -6.28
N GLU A 108 -24.75 32.20 -6.45
CA GLU A 108 -24.63 32.78 -7.81
C GLU A 108 -23.28 32.55 -8.51
N LEU A 109 -22.30 31.95 -7.84
CA LEU A 109 -21.09 31.45 -8.50
C LEU A 109 -21.24 29.95 -8.79
N LYS A 110 -21.73 29.67 -10.00
CA LYS A 110 -21.88 28.34 -10.60
C LYS A 110 -20.49 27.68 -10.72
N HIS A 111 -19.97 27.12 -9.63
CA HIS A 111 -18.70 26.40 -9.63
C HIS A 111 -18.84 25.05 -10.31
N THR A 112 -17.97 24.80 -11.29
CA THR A 112 -17.74 23.48 -11.85
C THR A 112 -17.28 22.53 -10.72
N GLN A 113 -17.74 21.28 -10.70
CA GLN A 113 -17.48 20.32 -9.61
C GLN A 113 -15.99 20.16 -9.27
N GLU A 114 -15.12 20.24 -10.29
CA GLU A 114 -13.66 20.20 -10.11
C GLU A 114 -13.14 21.38 -9.28
N GLU A 115 -13.69 22.57 -9.50
CA GLU A 115 -13.31 23.76 -8.73
C GLU A 115 -13.68 23.60 -7.26
N GLN A 116 -14.84 23.00 -6.95
CA GLN A 116 -15.27 22.75 -5.57
C GLN A 116 -14.32 21.78 -4.84
N ALA A 117 -13.84 20.73 -5.53
CA ALA A 117 -12.84 19.82 -4.98
C ALA A 117 -11.54 20.55 -4.64
N PHE A 118 -11.10 21.49 -5.49
CA PHE A 118 -9.94 22.32 -5.17
C PHE A 118 -10.19 23.26 -3.98
N PHE A 119 -11.39 23.83 -3.80
CA PHE A 119 -11.69 24.64 -2.61
C PHE A 119 -11.65 23.84 -1.31
N ILE A 120 -12.10 22.58 -1.34
CA ILE A 120 -11.98 21.68 -0.20
C ILE A 120 -10.51 21.43 0.13
N ALA A 121 -9.66 21.24 -0.89
CA ALA A 121 -8.22 21.07 -0.71
C ALA A 121 -7.51 22.30 -0.11
N VAL A 122 -8.04 23.53 -0.26
CA VAL A 122 -7.46 24.76 0.35
C VAL A 122 -7.83 24.92 1.83
N GLN A 123 -8.85 24.21 2.33
CA GLN A 123 -9.28 24.40 3.71
C GLN A 123 -8.12 24.13 4.68
N PRO A 124 -7.96 24.91 5.76
CA PRO A 124 -6.82 24.80 6.68
C PRO A 124 -6.73 23.45 7.41
N TYR A 125 -7.79 22.65 7.33
CA TYR A 125 -7.91 21.30 7.91
C TYR A 125 -7.84 20.20 6.85
N SER A 126 -7.59 20.54 5.57
CA SER A 126 -7.45 19.54 4.51
C SER A 126 -6.18 18.72 4.73
N VAL A 127 -6.21 17.45 4.33
CA VAL A 127 -5.08 16.53 4.51
C VAL A 127 -3.87 17.05 3.72
N GLU A 128 -4.11 17.65 2.55
CA GLU A 128 -3.10 18.18 1.65
C GLU A 128 -2.39 19.41 2.25
N THR A 129 -3.14 20.36 2.83
CA THR A 129 -2.53 21.54 3.47
C THR A 129 -1.81 21.19 4.77
N LEU A 130 -2.37 20.26 5.55
CA LEU A 130 -1.71 19.71 6.74
C LEU A 130 -0.41 19.01 6.37
N TYR A 131 -0.40 18.25 5.28
CA TYR A 131 0.79 17.58 4.76
C TYR A 131 1.88 18.60 4.41
N VAL A 132 1.55 19.62 3.60
CA VAL A 132 2.50 20.68 3.23
C VAL A 132 2.99 21.45 4.45
N ARG A 133 2.11 21.79 5.39
CA ARG A 133 2.48 22.47 6.65
C ARG A 133 3.44 21.62 7.49
N ASN A 134 3.17 20.32 7.60
CA ASN A 134 4.02 19.39 8.33
C ASN A 134 5.37 19.18 7.63
N LEU A 135 5.42 19.20 6.31
CA LEU A 135 6.66 19.13 5.53
C LEU A 135 7.60 20.30 5.90
N PHE A 136 7.07 21.53 5.91
CA PHE A 136 7.86 22.71 6.30
C PHE A 136 8.16 22.77 7.80
N ARG A 137 7.27 22.25 8.66
CA ARG A 137 7.49 22.18 10.11
C ARG A 137 8.56 21.15 10.50
N SER A 138 8.56 20.00 9.84
CA SER A 138 9.51 18.90 10.09
C SER A 138 10.95 19.33 9.79
N ALA A 139 11.16 20.16 8.76
CA ALA A 139 12.47 20.72 8.43
C ALA A 139 13.10 21.54 9.57
N ASN A 140 12.29 22.13 10.46
CA ASN A 140 12.76 22.91 11.61
C ASN A 140 13.03 22.05 12.86
N ILE A 141 12.65 20.78 12.87
CA ILE A 141 12.86 19.88 14.01
C ILE A 141 14.07 19.00 13.70
N ARG A 142 15.27 19.48 14.02
CA ARG A 142 16.41 18.58 14.25
C ARG A 142 16.05 17.72 15.45
N SER A 143 15.68 16.47 15.20
CA SER A 143 15.47 15.51 16.27
C SER A 143 16.74 15.43 17.13
N PRO A 144 16.65 15.66 18.46
CA PRO A 144 17.81 15.49 19.32
C PRO A 144 18.29 14.04 19.21
N SER A 145 19.62 13.87 19.21
CA SER A 145 20.30 12.57 19.30
C SER A 145 19.59 11.67 20.31
N ARG A 146 18.79 10.72 19.82
CA ARG A 146 17.98 9.86 20.67
C ARG A 146 18.88 8.88 21.42
N SER A 147 18.69 8.80 22.74
CA SER A 147 19.34 7.83 23.61
C SER A 147 19.15 6.39 23.11
N PHE A 148 20.10 5.51 23.42
CA PHE A 148 20.07 4.07 23.09
C PHE A 148 18.76 3.38 23.48
N ILE A 149 18.07 3.86 24.52
CA ILE A 149 16.80 3.31 25.00
C ILE A 149 15.67 3.52 23.98
N ALA A 150 15.64 4.64 23.27
CA ALA A 150 14.67 4.88 22.19
C ALA A 150 14.95 4.07 20.91
N ARG A 151 16.06 3.32 20.88
CA ARG A 151 16.44 2.36 19.84
C ARG A 151 15.94 0.94 20.15
N LEU A 152 15.67 0.64 21.43
CA LEU A 152 15.19 -0.65 21.92
C LEU A 152 13.67 -0.72 22.04
N VAL A 153 12.97 0.41 22.12
CA VAL A 153 11.52 0.43 21.97
C VAL A 153 11.23 0.39 20.48
N PRO A 154 10.76 -0.74 19.90
CA PRO A 154 10.15 -0.68 18.59
C PRO A 154 8.99 0.30 18.75
N LYS A 155 9.13 1.49 18.15
CA LYS A 155 7.96 2.30 17.87
C LYS A 155 6.98 1.32 17.23
N SER A 156 5.77 1.25 17.75
CA SER A 156 4.63 0.74 16.98
C SER A 156 4.49 1.66 15.75
N ILE A 157 5.34 1.49 14.73
CA ILE A 157 5.35 2.26 13.46
C ILE A 157 4.28 1.63 12.54
N TYR A 158 3.13 1.36 13.13
CA TYR A 158 1.92 1.03 12.43
C TYR A 158 0.80 1.37 13.41
N GLU A 159 0.15 2.51 13.21
CA GLU A 159 -1.26 2.57 13.56
C GLU A 159 -1.92 1.51 12.68
N TRP A 160 -2.52 0.50 13.30
CA TRP A 160 -3.23 -0.55 12.60
C TRP A 160 -4.22 0.10 11.62
N ARG A 161 -3.91 0.07 10.32
CA ARG A 161 -4.89 0.36 9.29
C ARG A 161 -5.94 -0.75 9.37
N ASP A 162 -7.19 -0.38 9.62
CA ASP A 162 -8.31 -1.27 9.96
C ASP A 162 -8.67 -2.31 8.86
N ASP A 163 -8.04 -2.23 7.69
CA ASP A 163 -8.40 -3.04 6.51
C ASP A 163 -7.97 -4.52 6.61
N PHE A 164 -7.02 -4.89 7.49
CA PHE A 164 -6.45 -6.25 7.55
C PHE A 164 -6.73 -7.01 8.85
N ARG A 165 -7.88 -6.73 9.47
CA ARG A 165 -7.96 -6.95 10.91
C ARG A 165 -8.08 -8.39 11.39
N PHE A 166 -8.64 -9.39 10.67
CA PHE A 166 -8.95 -10.65 11.38
C PHE A 166 -8.93 -12.02 10.69
N SER A 167 -8.69 -12.20 9.39
CA SER A 167 -8.83 -13.56 8.80
C SER A 167 -7.53 -14.36 8.75
N SER A 168 -6.45 -13.90 8.12
CA SER A 168 -5.35 -14.83 7.80
C SER A 168 -4.55 -15.35 9.01
N PRO A 169 -4.13 -14.57 10.02
CA PRO A 169 -3.25 -15.09 11.07
C PRO A 169 -4.00 -15.95 12.09
N PHE A 170 -5.23 -15.57 12.44
CA PHE A 170 -6.06 -16.33 13.38
C PHE A 170 -6.55 -17.64 12.78
N PHE A 171 -6.94 -17.66 11.50
CA PHE A 171 -7.30 -18.91 10.83
C PHE A 171 -6.09 -19.83 10.63
N ILE A 172 -4.91 -19.30 10.30
CA ILE A 172 -3.69 -20.10 10.20
C ILE A 172 -3.31 -20.67 11.57
N SER A 173 -3.31 -19.85 12.63
CA SER A 173 -2.97 -20.30 13.99
C SER A 173 -3.98 -21.32 14.54
N TYR A 174 -5.28 -21.14 14.27
CA TYR A 174 -6.33 -22.07 14.70
C TYR A 174 -6.27 -23.38 13.91
N PHE A 175 -6.04 -23.32 12.60
CA PHE A 175 -5.89 -24.50 11.76
C PHE A 175 -4.63 -25.30 12.13
N PHE A 176 -3.49 -24.63 12.32
CA PHE A 176 -2.28 -25.28 12.82
C PHE A 176 -2.46 -25.85 14.23
N GLY A 177 -3.11 -25.11 15.14
CA GLY A 177 -3.41 -25.60 16.50
C GLY A 177 -4.25 -26.88 16.47
N LYS A 178 -5.30 -26.90 15.66
CA LYS A 178 -6.19 -28.07 15.51
C LYS A 178 -5.51 -29.25 14.81
N LEU A 179 -4.57 -28.98 13.91
CA LEU A 179 -3.78 -30.01 13.22
C LEU A 179 -2.71 -30.64 14.14
N ILE A 180 -2.20 -29.87 15.11
CA ILE A 180 -1.29 -30.35 16.16
C ILE A 180 -2.05 -31.19 17.19
N GLU A 181 -3.24 -30.76 17.60
CA GLU A 181 -4.10 -31.48 18.57
C GLU A 181 -4.56 -32.86 18.05
N ASN A 182 -4.78 -33.00 16.75
CA ASN A 182 -5.16 -34.29 16.15
C ASN A 182 -4.00 -35.31 16.06
N ASN A 183 -2.74 -34.87 16.13
CA ASN A 183 -1.55 -35.68 15.81
C ASN A 183 -0.47 -35.65 16.90
N GLU A 184 -0.85 -35.55 18.17
CA GLU A 184 0.07 -35.39 19.31
C GLU A 184 1.18 -36.46 19.36
N LYS A 185 0.84 -37.73 19.09
CA LYS A 185 1.79 -38.85 19.14
C LYS A 185 2.87 -38.77 18.06
N LEU A 186 2.48 -38.39 16.83
CA LEU A 186 3.43 -38.22 15.73
C LEU A 186 4.32 -37.00 15.96
N PHE A 187 3.76 -35.92 16.51
CA PHE A 187 4.52 -34.72 16.86
C PHE A 187 5.57 -35.01 17.94
N GLN A 188 5.21 -35.76 18.99
CA GLN A 188 6.15 -36.16 20.03
C GLN A 188 7.30 -37.03 19.52
N GLN A 189 7.02 -37.95 18.58
CA GLN A 189 8.05 -38.78 17.95
C GLN A 189 9.03 -37.93 17.12
N ILE A 190 8.52 -37.06 16.26
CA ILE A 190 9.34 -36.16 15.44
C ILE A 190 10.16 -35.20 16.32
N LEU A 191 9.59 -34.69 17.41
CA LEU A 191 10.29 -33.81 18.34
C LEU A 191 11.45 -34.54 19.03
N THR A 192 11.21 -35.77 19.51
CA THR A 192 12.23 -36.56 20.22
C THR A 192 13.43 -36.89 19.33
N GLU A 193 13.18 -37.20 18.05
CA GLU A 193 14.24 -37.50 17.07
C GLU A 193 14.99 -36.26 16.57
N SER A 194 14.33 -35.10 16.49
CA SER A 194 14.94 -33.85 15.99
C SER A 194 15.77 -33.07 17.02
N ILE A 195 15.49 -33.25 18.31
CA ILE A 195 16.23 -32.61 19.43
C ILE A 195 17.74 -32.91 19.39
N PRO A 196 18.22 -34.17 19.32
CA PRO A 196 19.66 -34.45 19.35
C PRO A 196 20.40 -33.87 18.13
N VAL A 197 19.78 -33.90 16.95
CA VAL A 197 20.34 -33.32 15.72
C VAL A 197 20.48 -31.80 15.84
N SER A 198 19.46 -31.15 16.39
CA SER A 198 19.46 -29.69 16.62
C SER A 198 20.49 -29.29 17.67
N LEU A 199 20.61 -30.04 18.76
CA LEU A 199 21.58 -29.80 19.83
C LEU A 199 23.02 -29.97 19.33
N LEU A 200 23.30 -31.01 18.53
CA LEU A 200 24.60 -31.19 17.89
C LEU A 200 24.95 -30.05 16.94
N SER A 201 23.98 -29.56 16.15
CA SER A 201 24.16 -28.39 15.27
C SER A 201 24.54 -27.13 16.07
N ILE A 202 23.79 -26.85 17.14
CA ILE A 202 24.05 -25.70 18.03
C ILE A 202 25.43 -25.82 18.67
N PHE A 203 25.76 -26.98 19.23
CA PHE A 203 27.07 -27.23 19.82
C PHE A 203 28.20 -27.00 18.82
N LYS A 204 28.06 -27.52 17.59
CA LYS A 204 29.04 -27.34 16.52
C LYS A 204 29.22 -25.87 16.12
N VAL A 205 28.14 -25.09 16.01
CA VAL A 205 28.23 -23.64 15.73
C VAL A 205 28.98 -22.91 16.85
N TYR A 206 28.66 -23.21 18.11
CA TYR A 206 29.35 -22.60 19.25
C TYR A 206 30.82 -23.01 19.34
N LEU A 207 31.14 -24.29 19.10
CA LEU A 207 32.52 -24.78 19.06
C LEU A 207 33.30 -24.05 17.96
N ASN A 208 32.75 -23.94 16.76
CA ASN A 208 33.40 -23.23 15.66
C ASN A 208 33.59 -21.74 15.94
N LEU A 209 32.60 -21.07 16.54
CA LEU A 209 32.74 -19.66 16.97
C LEU A 209 33.81 -19.50 18.05
N PHE A 210 33.86 -20.43 19.01
CA PHE A 210 34.85 -20.44 20.08
C PHE A 210 36.25 -20.62 19.51
N VAL A 211 36.48 -21.67 18.71
CA VAL A 211 37.77 -21.96 18.08
C VAL A 211 38.19 -20.82 17.14
N ALA A 212 37.26 -20.26 16.36
CA ALA A 212 37.56 -19.11 15.51
C ALA A 212 38.06 -17.92 16.34
N LYS A 213 37.33 -17.54 17.39
CA LYS A 213 37.65 -16.37 18.21
C LYS A 213 38.96 -16.50 18.99
N TYR A 214 39.27 -17.70 19.50
CA TYR A 214 40.42 -17.90 20.39
C TYR A 214 41.67 -18.45 19.69
N ILE A 215 41.53 -19.22 18.61
CA ILE A 215 42.64 -19.92 17.95
C ILE A 215 42.97 -19.33 16.58
N PHE A 216 41.96 -18.92 15.79
CA PHE A 216 42.20 -18.49 14.41
C PHE A 216 42.39 -16.99 14.23
N LEU A 217 41.61 -16.15 14.92
CA LEU A 217 41.65 -14.70 14.70
C LEU A 217 42.79 -14.01 15.46
N GLN A 218 43.51 -13.16 14.74
CA GLN A 218 44.51 -12.26 15.31
C GLN A 218 43.85 -11.17 16.16
N GLN A 219 44.42 -10.87 17.33
CA GLN A 219 43.96 -9.80 18.23
C GLN A 219 42.45 -9.81 18.55
N ARG A 220 41.88 -10.99 18.86
CA ARG A 220 40.51 -11.14 19.40
C ARG A 220 39.46 -10.31 18.62
N ASN A 221 39.41 -10.46 17.29
CA ASN A 221 38.37 -9.92 16.40
C ASN A 221 38.53 -8.43 16.00
N GLN A 222 39.67 -7.78 16.28
CA GLN A 222 39.92 -6.38 15.88
C GLN A 222 40.39 -6.25 14.42
N ILE A 223 41.08 -7.26 13.90
CA ILE A 223 41.52 -7.34 12.51
C ILE A 223 41.05 -8.70 11.96
N LEU A 224 40.44 -8.70 10.78
CA LEU A 224 39.95 -9.92 10.12
C LEU A 224 41.12 -10.68 9.45
N ALA A 225 42.15 -11.02 10.23
CA ALA A 225 43.34 -11.75 9.78
C ALA A 225 43.48 -13.08 10.54
N ILE A 226 43.83 -14.15 9.81
CA ILE A 226 43.95 -15.51 10.33
C ILE A 226 45.41 -15.76 10.71
N ASN A 227 45.68 -16.15 11.95
CA ASN A 227 47.05 -16.41 12.43
C ASN A 227 47.57 -17.80 12.05
N ASN A 228 46.75 -18.84 12.20
CA ASN A 228 47.20 -20.22 12.16
C ASN A 228 46.49 -21.03 11.06
N HIS A 229 46.82 -20.69 9.81
CA HIS A 229 46.19 -21.26 8.61
C HIS A 229 46.20 -22.80 8.59
N ARG A 230 47.26 -23.46 9.07
CA ARG A 230 47.36 -24.93 9.05
C ARG A 230 46.32 -25.61 9.94
N VAL A 231 46.14 -25.10 11.16
CA VAL A 231 45.14 -25.61 12.12
C VAL A 231 43.72 -25.34 11.60
N SER A 232 43.52 -24.17 10.98
CA SER A 232 42.23 -23.84 10.36
C SER A 232 41.86 -24.80 9.22
N MET A 233 42.82 -25.18 8.38
CA MET A 233 42.58 -26.13 7.28
C MET A 233 42.27 -27.54 7.80
N ILE A 234 42.98 -28.02 8.83
CA ILE A 234 42.70 -29.33 9.45
C ILE A 234 41.29 -29.34 10.08
N LEU A 235 40.92 -28.28 10.82
CA LEU A 235 39.58 -28.16 11.40
C LEU A 235 38.49 -28.12 10.33
N LEU A 236 38.73 -27.39 9.23
CA LEU A 236 37.79 -27.32 8.10
C LEU A 236 37.59 -28.70 7.46
N TYR A 237 38.67 -29.47 7.29
CA TYR A 237 38.61 -30.82 6.74
C TYR A 237 37.80 -31.78 7.62
N PHE A 238 38.00 -31.77 8.94
CA PHE A 238 37.19 -32.58 9.86
C PHE A 238 35.72 -32.13 9.90
N ASN A 239 35.47 -30.82 9.87
CA ASN A 239 34.11 -30.27 9.87
C ASN A 239 33.36 -30.49 8.55
N PHE A 240 34.05 -30.74 7.44
CA PHE A 240 33.44 -30.91 6.12
C PHE A 240 32.31 -31.94 6.12
N PHE A 241 32.52 -33.11 6.75
CA PHE A 241 31.50 -34.15 6.82
C PHE A 241 30.27 -33.72 7.64
N LEU A 242 30.50 -33.05 8.78
CA LEU A 242 29.41 -32.52 9.63
C LEU A 242 28.65 -31.40 8.91
N ASP A 243 29.36 -30.54 8.18
CA ASP A 243 28.77 -29.46 7.39
C ASP A 243 27.93 -29.97 6.21
N ALA A 244 28.31 -31.10 5.61
CA ALA A 244 27.48 -31.74 4.58
C ALA A 244 26.12 -32.19 5.14
N PHE A 245 26.11 -32.89 6.28
CA PHE A 245 24.86 -33.34 6.92
C PHE A 245 24.01 -32.18 7.45
N LEU A 246 24.63 -31.20 8.10
CA LEU A 246 23.94 -29.99 8.58
C LEU A 246 23.43 -29.13 7.43
N GLY A 247 24.15 -29.10 6.30
CA GLY A 247 23.73 -28.42 5.07
C GLY A 247 22.46 -29.03 4.47
N LEU A 248 22.31 -30.36 4.49
CA LEU A 248 21.09 -31.04 4.09
C LEU A 248 19.92 -30.69 5.02
N ALA A 249 20.12 -30.76 6.34
CA ALA A 249 19.10 -30.37 7.32
C ALA A 249 18.68 -28.89 7.15
N ALA A 250 19.65 -27.99 6.97
CA ALA A 250 19.41 -26.57 6.72
C ALA A 250 18.62 -26.35 5.42
N SER A 251 18.88 -27.15 4.38
CA SER A 251 18.13 -27.08 3.11
C SER A 251 16.65 -27.43 3.31
N PHE A 252 16.33 -28.46 4.09
CA PHE A 252 14.95 -28.76 4.46
C PHE A 252 14.29 -27.60 5.22
N THR A 253 14.96 -27.06 6.23
CA THR A 253 14.42 -25.90 6.97
C THR A 253 14.23 -24.67 6.08
N ARG A 254 15.08 -24.47 5.07
CA ARG A 254 14.94 -23.38 4.09
C ARG A 254 13.72 -23.57 3.21
N ILE A 255 13.47 -24.80 2.75
CA ILE A 255 12.28 -25.13 1.95
C ILE A 255 11.01 -24.91 2.78
N THR A 256 10.95 -25.42 4.01
CA THR A 256 9.78 -25.27 4.87
C THR A 256 9.51 -23.80 5.23
N ASN A 257 10.56 -23.05 5.57
CA ASN A 257 10.43 -21.62 5.89
C ASN A 257 10.02 -20.79 4.67
N SER A 258 10.57 -21.08 3.49
CA SER A 258 10.18 -20.41 2.25
C SER A 258 8.72 -20.69 1.93
N PHE A 259 8.26 -21.93 2.05
CA PHE A 259 6.87 -22.29 1.78
C PHE A 259 5.89 -21.61 2.74
N LEU A 260 6.18 -21.63 4.04
CA LEU A 260 5.34 -20.98 5.06
C LEU A 260 5.28 -19.47 4.86
N THR A 261 6.43 -18.85 4.58
CA THR A 261 6.54 -17.42 4.29
C THR A 261 5.72 -17.06 3.05
N THR A 262 5.85 -17.83 1.96
CA THR A 262 5.06 -17.62 0.75
C THR A 262 3.57 -17.70 1.03
N ILE A 263 3.08 -18.68 1.78
CA ILE A 263 1.64 -18.79 2.12
C ILE A 263 1.14 -17.55 2.87
N ILE A 264 1.90 -17.10 3.88
CA ILE A 264 1.50 -15.93 4.70
C ILE A 264 1.46 -14.66 3.86
N TYR A 265 2.45 -14.47 2.98
CA TYR A 265 2.57 -13.27 2.15
C TYR A 265 1.80 -13.35 0.82
N MET A 266 1.30 -14.51 0.41
CA MET A 266 0.56 -14.68 -0.85
C MET A 266 -0.69 -13.80 -0.94
N ALA A 267 -1.32 -13.50 0.20
CA ALA A 267 -2.49 -12.61 0.26
C ALA A 267 -2.13 -11.11 0.22
N ARG A 268 -0.84 -10.75 0.32
CA ARG A 268 -0.38 -9.36 0.29
C ARG A 268 0.22 -9.01 -1.07
N LEU A 269 -0.28 -7.95 -1.68
CA LEU A 269 0.21 -7.44 -2.97
C LEU A 269 1.43 -6.53 -2.82
N ASP A 270 1.68 -6.00 -1.63
CA ASP A 270 2.77 -5.05 -1.36
C ASP A 270 4.17 -5.70 -1.36
N TYR A 271 4.24 -7.04 -1.35
CA TYR A 271 5.48 -7.80 -1.25
C TYR A 271 5.50 -8.94 -2.25
N SER A 272 6.57 -9.03 -3.06
CA SER A 272 6.74 -10.16 -3.96
C SER A 272 7.38 -11.36 -3.24
N PRO A 273 6.78 -12.56 -3.29
CA PRO A 273 7.41 -13.77 -2.77
C PRO A 273 8.58 -14.24 -3.64
N LEU A 274 8.66 -13.77 -4.89
CA LEU A 274 9.78 -14.03 -5.80
C LEU A 274 10.85 -12.98 -5.50
N GLY A 275 11.93 -13.34 -4.80
CA GLY A 275 12.88 -12.37 -4.24
C GLY A 275 13.42 -11.33 -5.23
N ARG A 276 13.98 -10.22 -4.71
CA ARG A 276 14.30 -8.92 -5.37
C ARG A 276 14.67 -8.90 -6.87
N GLN A 277 15.38 -9.90 -7.38
CA GLN A 277 15.77 -9.95 -8.80
C GLN A 277 14.65 -10.45 -9.72
N LEU A 278 13.67 -11.16 -9.16
CA LEU A 278 12.54 -11.78 -9.86
C LEU A 278 11.20 -11.11 -9.53
N ASP A 279 11.22 -9.95 -8.87
CA ASP A 279 10.02 -9.16 -8.54
C ASP A 279 9.18 -8.86 -9.81
N TYR A 280 9.84 -8.66 -10.96
CA TYR A 280 9.17 -8.44 -12.25
C TYR A 280 8.39 -9.64 -12.77
N GLY A 281 8.65 -10.84 -12.25
CA GLY A 281 7.90 -12.06 -12.58
C GLY A 281 6.58 -12.18 -11.84
N ASP A 282 6.33 -11.35 -10.82
CA ASP A 282 5.10 -11.35 -10.05
C ASP A 282 4.12 -10.29 -10.56
N ALA A 283 3.04 -10.77 -11.19
CA ALA A 283 1.99 -9.90 -11.73
C ALA A 283 1.25 -9.13 -10.62
N GLY A 284 1.10 -9.70 -9.42
CA GLY A 284 0.40 -9.06 -8.30
C GLY A 284 1.17 -7.84 -7.79
N PHE A 285 2.46 -8.03 -7.52
CA PHE A 285 3.35 -6.94 -7.12
C PHE A 285 3.50 -5.87 -8.21
N LEU A 286 3.60 -6.27 -9.49
CA LEU A 286 3.70 -5.32 -10.60
C LEU A 286 2.44 -4.46 -10.76
N ALA A 287 1.24 -5.06 -10.58
CA ALA A 287 -0.01 -4.32 -10.57
C ALA A 287 -0.08 -3.31 -9.41
N TYR A 288 0.38 -3.70 -8.22
CA TYR A 288 0.48 -2.81 -7.06
C TYR A 288 1.44 -1.65 -7.31
N LEU A 289 2.64 -1.92 -7.83
CA LEU A 289 3.62 -0.89 -8.16
C LEU A 289 3.06 0.11 -9.18
N GLY A 290 2.40 -0.39 -10.22
CA GLY A 290 1.72 0.45 -11.21
C GLY A 290 0.63 1.32 -10.59
N PHE A 291 -0.18 0.76 -9.68
CA PHE A 291 -1.20 1.49 -8.94
C PHE A 291 -0.60 2.64 -8.11
N ILE A 292 0.45 2.38 -7.31
CA ILE A 292 1.10 3.40 -6.49
C ILE A 292 1.74 4.50 -7.34
N GLN A 293 2.38 4.14 -8.44
CA GLN A 293 2.95 5.12 -9.37
C GLN A 293 1.86 6.00 -10.00
N MET A 294 0.75 5.40 -10.43
CA MET A 294 -0.41 6.12 -10.97
C MET A 294 -1.00 7.07 -9.92
N GLU A 295 -1.19 6.62 -8.69
CA GLU A 295 -1.71 7.46 -7.59
C GLU A 295 -0.74 8.61 -7.26
N ALA A 296 0.56 8.36 -7.23
CA ALA A 296 1.57 9.38 -6.95
C ALA A 296 1.63 10.46 -8.05
N ILE A 297 1.44 10.09 -9.32
CA ILE A 297 1.44 11.03 -10.45
C ILE A 297 0.15 11.85 -10.46
N HIS A 298 -1.02 11.20 -10.34
CA HIS A 298 -2.32 11.88 -10.48
C HIS A 298 -2.78 12.61 -9.22
N ARG A 299 -2.41 12.12 -8.03
CA ARG A 299 -2.91 12.61 -6.75
C ARG A 299 -1.79 13.10 -5.84
N ASN A 300 -0.82 13.83 -6.39
CA ASN A 300 0.23 14.43 -5.58
C ASN A 300 -0.35 15.54 -4.68
N PRO A 301 -0.28 15.41 -3.33
CA PRO A 301 -0.89 16.38 -2.41
C PRO A 301 -0.24 17.77 -2.50
N ILE A 302 1.06 17.85 -2.83
CA ILE A 302 1.77 19.11 -2.97
C ILE A 302 1.28 19.86 -4.21
N MET A 303 1.10 19.16 -5.32
CA MET A 303 0.60 19.76 -6.56
C MET A 303 -0.85 20.23 -6.40
N LEU A 304 -1.70 19.41 -5.78
CA LEU A 304 -3.09 19.77 -5.49
C LEU A 304 -3.18 21.01 -4.60
N ALA A 305 -2.39 21.07 -3.52
CA ALA A 305 -2.32 22.24 -2.65
C ALA A 305 -1.79 23.49 -3.39
N PHE A 306 -0.82 23.33 -4.28
CA PHE A 306 -0.26 24.43 -5.06
C PHE A 306 -1.29 25.02 -6.03
N VAL A 307 -1.94 24.18 -6.84
CA VAL A 307 -2.98 24.60 -7.81
C VAL A 307 -4.14 25.27 -7.09
N SER A 308 -4.56 24.71 -5.95
CA SER A 308 -5.68 25.23 -5.19
C SER A 308 -5.39 26.61 -4.58
N ILE A 309 -4.17 26.84 -4.06
CA ILE A 309 -3.70 28.18 -3.64
C ILE A 309 -3.67 29.15 -4.82
N LEU A 310 -3.20 28.72 -6.01
CA LEU A 310 -3.17 29.57 -7.21
C LEU A 310 -4.58 30.00 -7.65
N LEU A 311 -5.55 29.08 -7.66
CA LEU A 311 -6.93 29.38 -8.02
C LEU A 311 -7.58 30.37 -7.05
N VAL A 312 -7.39 30.18 -5.74
CA VAL A 312 -7.87 31.14 -4.73
C VAL A 312 -7.21 32.50 -4.90
N HIS A 313 -5.89 32.54 -5.15
CA HIS A 313 -5.18 33.79 -5.41
C HIS A 313 -5.68 34.47 -6.69
N GLN A 314 -6.01 33.73 -7.75
CA GLN A 314 -6.53 34.30 -9.00
C GLN A 314 -7.89 34.97 -8.80
N ARG A 315 -8.77 34.41 -7.97
CA ARG A 315 -10.08 34.99 -7.68
C ARG A 315 -10.02 36.16 -6.71
N THR A 316 -9.07 36.14 -5.77
CA THR A 316 -8.85 37.23 -4.80
C THR A 316 -7.99 38.37 -5.37
N LYS A 317 -7.64 38.35 -6.66
CA LYS A 317 -6.80 39.35 -7.38
C LYS A 317 -7.28 40.81 -7.26
N GLN A 318 -8.45 41.08 -6.69
CA GLN A 318 -8.97 42.44 -6.53
C GLN A 318 -8.36 43.24 -5.36
N SER A 319 -7.74 42.63 -4.34
CA SER A 319 -7.37 43.41 -3.13
C SER A 319 -5.88 43.56 -2.80
N ASN A 320 -4.97 42.69 -3.28
CA ASN A 320 -3.57 42.72 -2.81
C ASN A 320 -2.55 42.41 -3.91
N ARG A 321 -2.15 43.42 -4.69
CA ARG A 321 -0.87 43.37 -5.42
C ARG A 321 0.25 43.48 -4.39
N SER A 322 0.75 42.35 -3.88
CA SER A 322 1.98 42.37 -3.09
C SER A 322 3.09 43.02 -3.93
N SER A 323 3.75 44.05 -3.42
CA SER A 323 4.80 44.78 -4.14
C SER A 323 5.82 43.79 -4.73
N LYS A 324 6.14 43.95 -6.03
CA LYS A 324 7.17 43.15 -6.75
C LYS A 324 8.48 43.09 -5.94
N THR A 325 8.78 44.13 -5.17
CA THR A 325 9.92 44.23 -4.26
C THR A 325 9.88 43.15 -3.17
N ARG A 326 8.73 42.92 -2.51
CA ARG A 326 8.59 41.88 -1.47
C ARG A 326 8.81 40.47 -2.03
N GLN A 327 8.36 40.20 -3.24
CA GLN A 327 8.58 38.90 -3.90
C GLN A 327 10.07 38.68 -4.24
N LYS A 328 10.76 39.71 -4.73
CA LYS A 328 12.22 39.67 -4.97
C LYS A 328 13.00 39.40 -3.68
N TRP A 329 12.64 40.04 -2.57
CA TRP A 329 13.29 39.80 -1.28
C TRP A 329 13.04 38.39 -0.75
N ARG A 330 11.81 37.87 -0.84
CA ARG A 330 11.50 36.48 -0.45
C ARG A 330 12.31 35.47 -1.25
N LEU A 331 12.48 35.72 -2.56
CA LEU A 331 13.28 34.88 -3.43
C LEU A 331 14.77 34.93 -3.07
N ALA A 332 15.31 36.12 -2.80
CA ALA A 332 16.69 36.28 -2.34
C ALA A 332 16.93 35.53 -1.03
N LEU A 333 16.03 35.68 -0.06
CA LEU A 333 16.11 34.99 1.23
C LEU A 333 16.09 33.46 1.06
N LEU A 334 15.22 32.93 0.19
CA LEU A 334 15.16 31.50 -0.10
C LEU A 334 16.47 30.97 -0.70
N LEU A 335 17.08 31.72 -1.63
CA LEU A 335 18.34 31.34 -2.26
C LEU A 335 19.53 31.39 -1.29
N ILE A 336 19.57 32.38 -0.40
CA ILE A 336 20.63 32.48 0.62
C ILE A 336 20.62 31.26 1.54
N HIS A 337 19.44 30.77 1.93
CA HIS A 337 19.32 29.60 2.80
C HIS A 337 19.53 28.27 2.06
N ASN A 338 19.50 28.26 0.72
CA ASN A 338 19.55 27.04 -0.11
C ASN A 338 20.50 27.22 -1.31
N PRO A 339 21.83 27.11 -1.12
CA PRO A 339 22.81 27.44 -2.17
C PRO A 339 22.75 26.51 -3.39
N SER A 340 22.35 25.25 -3.22
CA SER A 340 22.19 24.30 -4.33
C SER A 340 21.13 24.73 -5.35
N LEU A 341 20.08 25.44 -4.90
CA LEU A 341 19.04 25.99 -5.78
C LEU A 341 19.56 27.12 -6.67
N ILE A 342 20.63 27.82 -6.27
CA ILE A 342 21.25 28.87 -7.10
C ILE A 342 21.82 28.25 -8.37
N ILE A 343 22.55 27.13 -8.23
CA ILE A 343 23.17 26.42 -9.35
C ILE A 343 22.08 25.89 -10.28
N MET A 344 21.07 25.20 -9.73
CA MET A 344 19.95 24.68 -10.52
C MET A 344 19.19 25.79 -11.25
N ARG A 345 18.94 26.92 -10.59
CA ARG A 345 18.25 28.05 -11.20
C ARG A 345 19.06 28.65 -12.36
N LYS A 346 20.36 28.84 -12.19
CA LYS A 346 21.23 29.34 -13.28
C LYS A 346 21.19 28.40 -14.48
N ALA A 347 21.26 27.08 -14.24
CA ALA A 347 21.17 26.09 -15.31
C ALA A 347 19.81 26.12 -16.05
N ILE A 348 18.69 26.26 -15.32
CA ILE A 348 17.35 26.37 -15.92
C ILE A 348 17.22 27.66 -16.75
N LEU A 349 17.77 28.78 -16.26
CA LEU A 349 17.75 30.05 -16.99
C LEU A 349 18.59 30.00 -18.26
N ALA A 350 19.81 29.46 -18.18
CA ALA A 350 20.68 29.27 -19.34
C ALA A 350 20.00 28.42 -20.43
N ARG A 351 19.36 27.30 -20.05
CA ARG A 351 18.59 26.46 -20.98
C ARG A 351 17.42 27.21 -21.62
N LYS A 352 16.74 28.08 -20.86
CA LYS A 352 15.64 28.89 -21.41
C LYS A 352 16.14 29.90 -22.44
N GLU A 353 17.30 30.53 -22.17
CA GLU A 353 17.95 31.47 -23.09
C GLU A 353 18.43 30.77 -24.36
N GLU A 354 19.02 29.58 -24.26
CA GLU A 354 19.38 28.73 -25.40
C GLU A 354 18.17 28.34 -26.25
N ASN A 355 17.07 27.89 -25.62
CA ASN A 355 15.83 27.55 -26.33
C ASN A 355 15.20 28.76 -27.01
N LEU A 356 15.25 29.94 -26.39
CA LEU A 356 14.76 31.19 -26.98
C LEU A 356 15.64 31.64 -28.15
N ALA A 357 16.96 31.52 -28.03
CA ALA A 357 17.90 31.80 -29.11
C ALA A 357 17.68 30.85 -30.29
N PHE A 358 17.48 29.55 -30.03
CA PHE A 358 17.16 28.55 -31.06
C PHE A 358 15.85 28.88 -31.81
N LEU A 359 14.78 29.24 -31.07
CA LEU A 359 13.51 29.65 -31.67
C LEU A 359 13.64 30.96 -32.47
N GLN A 360 14.50 31.88 -32.04
CA GLN A 360 14.78 33.10 -32.78
C GLN A 360 15.57 32.81 -34.07
N THR A 361 16.57 31.92 -34.03
CA THR A 361 17.31 31.49 -35.21
C THR A 361 16.42 30.76 -36.23
N MET A 362 15.44 29.97 -35.76
CA MET A 362 14.43 29.34 -36.63
C MET A 362 13.52 30.36 -37.30
N LYS A 363 13.04 31.36 -36.55
CA LYS A 363 12.23 32.44 -37.11
C LYS A 363 12.97 33.30 -38.12
N THR A 364 14.29 33.47 -37.97
CA THR A 364 15.11 34.19 -38.95
C THR A 364 15.42 33.34 -40.19
N SER A 365 15.46 32.01 -40.07
CA SER A 365 15.65 31.10 -41.22
C SER A 365 14.37 30.84 -42.03
N GLU A 366 13.19 31.20 -41.52
CA GLU A 366 11.91 31.09 -42.26
C GLU A 366 11.70 32.22 -43.30
N PHE A 367 12.67 33.13 -43.48
CA PHE A 367 12.63 34.14 -44.54
C PHE A 367 13.40 33.77 -45.82
N GLU A 368 14.08 32.62 -45.87
CA GLU A 368 14.68 32.10 -47.11
C GLU A 368 14.29 30.63 -47.35
N HIS A 369 13.31 30.47 -48.25
CA HIS A 369 12.97 29.29 -49.05
C HIS A 369 12.72 27.93 -48.36
N LEU A 370 11.43 27.58 -48.31
CA LEU A 370 10.82 26.25 -48.54
C LEU A 370 11.73 25.01 -48.43
N THR A 371 11.44 24.13 -47.46
CA THR A 371 11.02 22.74 -47.71
C THR A 371 10.54 22.05 -46.43
N ASN A 372 9.34 21.43 -46.49
CA ASN A 372 8.68 20.66 -45.43
C ASN A 372 9.52 19.50 -44.85
N VAL A 373 10.62 19.11 -45.50
CA VAL A 373 11.50 18.00 -45.10
C VAL A 373 12.33 18.34 -43.86
N ASN A 374 12.66 19.62 -43.64
CA ASN A 374 13.42 20.04 -42.45
C ASN A 374 12.55 20.16 -41.20
N PHE A 375 11.26 20.45 -41.35
CA PHE A 375 10.34 20.56 -40.20
C PHE A 375 10.08 19.19 -39.56
N GLU A 376 9.85 18.15 -40.36
CA GLU A 376 9.61 16.80 -39.85
C GLU A 376 10.87 16.19 -39.21
N ASN A 377 12.06 16.46 -39.78
CA ASN A 377 13.34 16.04 -39.21
C ASN A 377 13.68 16.81 -37.93
N ALA A 378 13.34 18.09 -37.84
CA ALA A 378 13.49 18.90 -36.63
C ALA A 378 12.50 18.47 -35.53
N LEU A 379 11.24 18.17 -35.88
CA LEU A 379 10.24 17.64 -34.95
C LEU A 379 10.64 16.25 -34.45
N LYS A 380 11.16 15.38 -35.32
CA LYS A 380 11.76 14.10 -34.93
C LYS A 380 13.00 14.28 -34.07
N ALA A 381 13.81 15.33 -34.26
CA ALA A 381 14.97 15.61 -33.42
C ALA A 381 14.58 16.18 -32.04
N ILE A 382 13.55 17.02 -31.97
CA ILE A 382 12.97 17.53 -30.71
C ILE A 382 12.32 16.38 -29.94
N LEU A 383 11.48 15.57 -30.60
CA LEU A 383 10.86 14.40 -29.99
C LEU A 383 11.88 13.34 -29.58
N ARG A 384 12.93 13.07 -30.37
CA ARG A 384 14.03 12.17 -29.96
C ARG A 384 14.81 12.74 -28.79
N ARG A 385 15.05 14.06 -28.70
CA ARG A 385 15.72 14.69 -27.56
C ARG A 385 14.86 14.65 -26.30
N GLU A 386 13.54 14.84 -26.40
CA GLU A 386 12.62 14.68 -25.27
C GLU A 386 12.49 13.21 -24.83
N TYR A 387 12.46 12.25 -25.76
CA TYR A 387 12.41 10.82 -25.45
C TYR A 387 13.70 10.31 -24.79
N VAL A 388 14.87 10.81 -25.22
CA VAL A 388 16.17 10.51 -24.59
C VAL A 388 16.26 11.10 -23.18
N VAL A 389 15.65 12.26 -22.93
CA VAL A 389 15.57 12.86 -21.58
C VAL A 389 14.61 12.09 -20.68
N HIS A 390 13.46 11.62 -21.18
CA HIS A 390 12.59 10.74 -20.40
C HIS A 390 13.27 9.41 -20.04
N LYS A 391 14.08 8.85 -20.96
CA LYS A 391 14.86 7.62 -20.72
C LYS A 391 16.03 7.85 -19.74
N HIS A 392 16.71 8.99 -19.79
CA HIS A 392 17.79 9.31 -18.83
C HIS A 392 17.28 9.73 -17.45
N ILE A 393 16.12 10.39 -17.36
CA ILE A 393 15.47 10.71 -16.08
C ILE A 393 14.87 9.44 -15.47
N SER A 394 14.32 8.52 -16.27
CA SER A 394 13.84 7.23 -15.77
C SER A 394 15.00 6.33 -15.30
N LEU A 395 16.13 6.30 -16.03
CA LEU A 395 17.33 5.53 -15.65
C LEU A 395 18.04 6.10 -14.41
N ASN A 396 18.18 7.42 -14.28
CA ASN A 396 18.77 8.02 -13.08
C ASN A 396 17.85 7.92 -11.85
N ASN A 397 16.53 7.94 -12.04
CA ASN A 397 15.59 7.71 -10.94
C ASN A 397 15.51 6.21 -10.57
N SER A 398 15.65 5.28 -11.51
CA SER A 398 15.74 3.85 -11.18
C SER A 398 17.04 3.53 -10.43
N ASP A 399 18.17 4.10 -10.82
CA ASP A 399 19.47 3.83 -10.17
C ASP A 399 19.58 4.49 -8.78
N THR A 400 18.90 5.63 -8.56
CA THR A 400 18.81 6.26 -7.24
C THR A 400 17.76 5.65 -6.32
N ILE A 401 16.71 5.03 -6.86
CA ILE A 401 15.75 4.24 -6.08
C ILE A 401 16.32 2.85 -5.75
N VAL A 402 17.11 2.24 -6.63
CA VAL A 402 17.77 0.94 -6.39
C VAL A 402 18.98 1.05 -5.46
N SER A 403 19.65 2.20 -5.37
CA SER A 403 20.75 2.44 -4.41
C SER A 403 20.30 2.96 -3.03
N LYS A 404 19.01 3.28 -2.85
CA LYS A 404 18.41 3.72 -1.58
C LYS A 404 17.30 2.80 -1.05
N LEU A 405 17.06 1.68 -1.71
CA LEU A 405 16.34 0.49 -1.21
C LEU A 405 17.33 -0.65 -1.06
#